data_AF-A0A2M8KU88-F1
#
_entry.id   AF-A0A2M8KU88-F1
#
_cell.length_a   1.000
_cell.length_b   1.000
_cell.length_c   1.000
_cell.angle_alpha   90.00
_cell.angle_beta   90.00
_cell.angle_gamma   90.00
#
_symmetry.space_group_name_H-M   'P 1'
#
loop_
_entity.id
_entity.type
_entity.pdbx_description
1 polymer ?
#
loop_
_entity_poly.entity_id
_entity_poly.type
_entity_poly.pdbx_seq_one_letter_code
_entity_poly.pdbx_strand_id
1 'polypeptide(L)'
;MLLAQVDIKKVFAPAGLFTSVADLVGFIVKLLALGAGLFAFITFIYAAYLYVSSQGKPEQLDKAHKAVIQSLVGLLIIAAAYFVIQMLANFLGIPF
;
A
#
# COMPACT_ATOMS: atom_id res chain seq x y z
N MET A 1 -13.16 -43.81 13.65
CA MET A 1 -13.80 -42.85 12.72
C MET A 1 -13.68 -41.38 13.13
N LEU A 2 -12.74 -40.90 13.97
CA LEU A 2 -12.80 -39.49 14.41
C LEU A 2 -11.46 -38.75 14.67
N LEU A 3 -10.34 -39.11 14.03
CA LEU A 3 -9.05 -38.39 14.26
C LEU A 3 -8.33 -37.92 12.98
N ALA A 4 -8.99 -37.93 11.81
CA ALA A 4 -8.27 -37.74 10.55
C ALA A 4 -8.11 -36.28 10.05
N GLN A 5 -8.84 -35.28 10.55
CA GLN A 5 -8.77 -33.93 9.96
C GLN A 5 -9.06 -32.81 10.94
N VAL A 6 -8.27 -32.70 12.03
CA VAL A 6 -8.04 -31.36 12.56
C VAL A 6 -7.05 -30.69 11.62
N ASP A 7 -7.58 -30.18 10.50
CA ASP A 7 -6.86 -29.30 9.59
C ASP A 7 -6.54 -28.02 10.38
N ILE A 8 -5.36 -27.97 11.00
CA ILE A 8 -4.89 -26.82 11.77
C ILE A 8 -4.93 -25.54 10.90
N LYS A 9 -4.83 -25.68 9.57
CA LYS A 9 -5.00 -24.61 8.57
C LYS A 9 -6.41 -24.01 8.50
N LYS A 10 -7.47 -24.73 8.90
CA LYS A 10 -8.85 -24.24 8.94
C LYS A 10 -9.27 -23.76 10.33
N VAL A 11 -8.62 -24.23 11.39
CA VAL A 11 -8.91 -23.85 12.79
C VAL A 11 -8.11 -22.62 13.23
N PHE A 12 -6.94 -22.35 12.61
CA PHE A 12 -6.16 -21.13 12.79
C PHE A 12 -5.85 -20.50 11.42
N ALA A 13 -6.74 -19.61 10.96
CA ALA A 13 -6.55 -18.81 9.74
C ALA A 13 -5.17 -18.10 9.63
N PRO A 14 -4.49 -17.66 10.71
CA PRO A 14 -3.16 -17.05 10.62
C PRO A 14 -2.00 -18.01 10.40
N ALA A 15 -2.18 -19.33 10.63
CA ALA A 15 -1.10 -20.30 10.49
C ALA A 15 -0.74 -20.59 9.01
N GLY A 16 -1.65 -20.24 8.07
CA GLY A 16 -1.39 -20.26 6.64
C GLY A 16 -0.93 -18.91 6.06
N LEU A 17 -0.83 -17.85 6.88
CA LEU A 17 -0.42 -16.50 6.44
C LEU A 17 1.09 -16.26 6.50
N PHE A 18 1.87 -17.18 7.06
CA PHE A 18 3.33 -17.02 7.22
C PHE A 18 4.07 -18.34 6.90
N THR A 19 3.63 -19.03 5.85
CA THR A 19 4.26 -20.29 5.42
C THR A 19 5.60 -20.03 4.73
N SER A 20 5.77 -18.83 4.18
CA SER A 20 6.99 -18.35 3.54
C SER A 20 7.29 -16.90 3.93
N VAL A 21 8.56 -16.50 3.80
CA VAL A 21 8.99 -15.09 3.90
C VAL A 21 8.17 -14.21 2.95
N ALA A 22 7.74 -14.77 1.81
CA ALA A 22 6.96 -14.05 0.83
C ALA A 22 5.55 -13.66 1.32
N ASP A 23 4.92 -14.48 2.17
CA ASP A 23 3.61 -14.16 2.74
C ASP A 23 3.71 -13.01 3.76
N LEU A 24 4.79 -13.01 4.56
CA LEU A 24 5.11 -11.91 5.48
C LEU A 24 5.31 -10.60 4.72
N VAL A 25 6.06 -10.64 3.62
CA VAL A 25 6.30 -9.47 2.75
C VAL A 25 4.99 -9.00 2.13
N GLY A 26 4.15 -9.90 1.62
CA GLY A 26 2.84 -9.56 1.06
C GLY A 26 1.91 -8.90 2.10
N PHE A 27 1.91 -9.39 3.34
CA PHE A 27 1.14 -8.80 4.44
C PHE A 27 1.64 -7.39 4.80
N ILE A 28 2.96 -7.21 4.96
CA ILE A 28 3.56 -5.91 5.25
C ILE A 28 3.27 -4.92 4.13
N VAL A 29 3.38 -5.34 2.87
CA VAL A 29 3.11 -4.44 1.74
C VAL A 29 1.64 -4.07 1.68
N LYS A 30 0.70 -5.00 1.89
CA LYS A 30 -0.74 -4.67 1.96
C LYS A 30 -1.02 -3.64 3.07
N LEU A 31 -0.39 -3.81 4.24
CA LEU A 31 -0.47 -2.84 5.35
C LEU A 31 0.08 -1.47 4.96
N LEU A 32 1.26 -1.43 4.36
CA LEU A 32 1.89 -0.19 3.91
C LEU A 32 1.10 0.48 2.79
N ALA A 33 0.55 -0.29 1.85
CA ALA A 33 -0.28 0.22 0.76
C ALA A 33 -1.58 0.84 1.28
N LEU A 34 -2.23 0.20 2.27
CA LEU A 34 -3.39 0.77 2.95
C LEU A 34 -3.04 2.08 3.68
N GLY A 35 -1.95 2.07 4.47
CA GLY A 35 -1.49 3.26 5.19
C GLY A 35 -1.10 4.40 4.25
N ALA A 36 -0.38 4.10 3.17
CA ALA A 36 0.06 5.06 2.18
C ALA A 36 -1.11 5.58 1.33
N GLY A 37 -2.10 4.75 1.01
CA GLY A 37 -3.34 5.18 0.33
C GLY A 37 -4.15 6.17 1.17
N LEU A 38 -4.32 5.88 2.47
CA LEU A 38 -4.95 6.80 3.42
C LEU A 38 -4.17 8.11 3.55
N PHE A 39 -2.85 8.01 3.68
CA PHE A 39 -2.00 9.19 3.77
C PHE A 39 -2.09 10.06 2.52
N ALA A 40 -2.02 9.44 1.33
CA ALA A 40 -2.15 10.11 0.04
C ALA A 40 -3.52 10.81 -0.10
N PHE A 41 -4.60 10.17 0.37
CA PHE A 41 -5.94 10.76 0.36
C PHE A 41 -6.01 12.03 1.24
N ILE A 42 -5.42 11.99 2.44
CA ILE A 42 -5.37 13.15 3.34
C ILE A 42 -4.54 14.29 2.72
N THR A 43 -3.37 13.96 2.15
CA THR A 43 -2.51 14.98 1.49
C THR A 43 -3.18 15.56 0.26
N PHE A 44 -3.96 14.77 -0.49
CA PHE A 44 -4.72 15.24 -1.64
C PHE A 44 -5.77 16.29 -1.24
N ILE A 45 -6.54 16.03 -0.17
CA ILE A 45 -7.51 17.00 0.36
C ILE A 45 -6.79 18.28 0.84
N TYR A 46 -5.67 18.13 1.54
CA TYR A 46 -4.89 19.28 2.00
C TYR A 46 -4.33 20.12 0.84
N ALA A 47 -3.82 19.47 -0.20
CA ALA A 47 -3.35 20.12 -1.42
C ALA A 47 -4.49 20.87 -2.13
N ALA A 48 -5.69 20.28 -2.21
CA ALA A 48 -6.86 20.93 -2.78
C ALA A 48 -7.29 22.18 -1.99
N TYR A 49 -7.31 22.09 -0.65
CA TYR A 49 -7.59 23.24 0.22
C TYR A 49 -6.57 24.35 0.04
N LEU A 50 -5.28 23.99 -0.05
CA LEU A 50 -4.20 24.94 -0.24
C LEU A 50 -4.30 25.63 -1.61
N TYR A 51 -4.63 24.88 -2.65
CA TYR A 51 -4.82 25.41 -4.00
C TYR A 51 -5.96 26.44 -4.04
N VAL A 52 -7.12 26.14 -3.43
CA VAL A 52 -8.26 27.06 -3.37
C VAL A 52 -7.95 28.28 -2.48
N SER A 53 -7.26 28.07 -1.36
CA SER A 53 -6.85 29.13 -0.42
C SER A 53 -5.81 30.10 -1.01
N SER A 54 -5.13 29.72 -2.11
CA SER A 54 -3.96 30.45 -2.58
C SER A 54 -4.24 31.86 -3.11
N GLN A 55 -5.49 32.21 -3.46
CA GLN A 55 -5.96 33.57 -3.83
C GLN A 55 -4.98 34.43 -4.68
N GLY A 56 -4.12 33.83 -5.51
CA GLY A 56 -3.12 34.54 -6.33
C GLY A 56 -1.78 34.86 -5.64
N LYS A 57 -1.51 34.38 -4.42
CA LYS A 57 -0.18 34.48 -3.78
C LYS A 57 0.75 33.38 -4.30
N PRO A 58 1.90 33.72 -4.93
CA PRO A 58 2.78 32.76 -5.57
C PRO A 58 3.35 31.70 -4.60
N GLU A 59 3.62 32.06 -3.34
CA GLU A 59 4.13 31.11 -2.34
C GLU A 59 3.15 29.96 -2.02
N GLN A 60 1.85 30.23 -2.02
CA GLN A 60 0.85 29.21 -1.71
C GLN A 60 0.59 28.31 -2.92
N LEU A 61 0.67 28.87 -4.13
CA LEU A 61 0.63 28.11 -5.38
C LEU A 61 1.80 27.13 -5.49
N ASP A 62 3.02 27.57 -5.17
CA ASP A 62 4.19 26.69 -5.18
C ASP A 62 4.08 25.57 -4.13
N LYS A 63 3.54 25.87 -2.95
CA LYS A 63 3.27 24.82 -1.94
C LYS A 63 2.19 23.85 -2.42
N ALA A 64 1.13 24.32 -3.07
CA ALA A 64 0.08 23.45 -3.60
C ALA A 64 0.64 22.51 -4.68
N HIS A 65 1.46 23.02 -5.60
CA HIS A 65 2.14 22.20 -6.60
C HIS A 65 3.06 21.15 -5.98
N LYS A 66 3.87 21.54 -4.98
CA LYS A 66 4.72 20.57 -4.26
C LYS A 66 3.88 19.49 -3.56
N ALA A 67 2.77 19.86 -2.93
CA ALA A 67 1.88 18.92 -2.27
C ALA A 67 1.24 17.93 -3.26
N VAL A 68 0.82 18.39 -4.44
CA VAL A 68 0.29 17.54 -5.52
C VAL A 68 1.36 16.57 -6.05
N ILE A 69 2.57 17.06 -6.32
CA ILE A 69 3.66 16.19 -6.78
C ILE A 69 3.99 15.16 -5.70
N GLN A 70 4.00 15.55 -4.42
CA GLN A 70 4.30 14.64 -3.32
C GLN A 70 3.21 13.56 -3.15
N SER A 71 1.92 13.91 -3.32
CA SER A 71 0.84 12.91 -3.31
C SER A 71 0.93 11.97 -4.52
N LEU A 72 1.28 12.49 -5.69
CA LEU A 72 1.44 11.71 -6.91
C LEU A 72 2.62 10.73 -6.79
N VAL A 73 3.75 11.19 -6.25
CA VAL A 73 4.92 10.34 -5.99
C VAL A 73 4.58 9.26 -4.97
N GLY A 74 3.83 9.57 -3.91
CA GLY A 74 3.35 8.57 -2.95
C GLY A 74 2.51 7.47 -3.61
N LEU A 75 1.57 7.85 -4.48
CA LEU A 75 0.77 6.91 -5.28
C LEU A 75 1.63 6.06 -6.23
N LEU A 76 2.60 6.69 -6.88
CA LEU A 76 3.50 6.05 -7.84
C LEU A 76 4.41 5.03 -7.15
N ILE A 77 4.86 5.30 -5.92
CA ILE A 77 5.63 4.35 -5.10
C ILE A 77 4.78 3.12 -4.76
N ILE A 78 3.51 3.28 -4.40
CA ILE A 78 2.62 2.15 -4.10
C ILE A 78 2.43 1.27 -5.36
N ALA A 79 2.21 1.91 -6.51
CA ALA A 79 2.08 1.22 -7.79
C ALA A 79 3.37 0.46 -8.16
N ALA A 80 4.53 1.10 -7.98
CA ALA A 80 5.83 0.48 -8.21
C ALA A 80 6.09 -0.70 -7.25
N ALA A 81 5.72 -0.59 -5.98
CA ALA A 81 5.84 -1.66 -5.00
C ALA A 81 5.03 -2.90 -5.43
N TYR A 82 3.79 -2.70 -5.89
CA TYR A 82 2.97 -3.79 -6.44
C TYR A 82 3.63 -4.47 -7.63
N PHE A 83 4.21 -3.67 -8.54
CA PHE A 83 4.90 -4.18 -9.71
C PHE A 83 6.12 -5.03 -9.34
N VAL A 84 6.96 -4.55 -8.42
CA VAL A 84 8.14 -5.30 -7.95
C VAL A 84 7.74 -6.61 -7.29
N ILE A 85 6.70 -6.60 -6.45
CA ILE A 85 6.22 -7.81 -5.78
C ILE A 85 5.71 -8.83 -6.79
N GLN A 86 4.94 -8.39 -7.78
CA GLN A 86 4.46 -9.29 -8.83
C GLN A 86 5.61 -9.85 -9.67
N MET A 87 6.65 -9.05 -9.92
CA MET A 87 7.85 -9.52 -10.61
C MET A 87 8.59 -10.58 -9.79
N LEU A 88 8.73 -10.38 -8.48
CA LEU A 88 9.30 -11.35 -7.56
C LEU A 88 8.43 -12.61 -7.45
N ALA A 89 7.10 -12.48 -7.47
CA ALA A 89 6.14 -13.59 -7.43
C ALA A 89 6.37 -14.58 -8.57
N ASN A 90 6.46 -14.02 -9.78
CA ASN A 90 6.70 -14.78 -11.00
C ASN A 90 8.09 -15.45 -10.98
N PHE A 91 9.10 -14.78 -10.40
CA PHE A 91 10.45 -15.34 -10.29
C PHE A 91 10.57 -16.46 -9.26
N LEU A 92 9.86 -16.34 -8.13
CA LEU A 92 9.85 -17.33 -7.05
C LEU A 92 8.84 -18.46 -7.30
N GLY A 93 7.98 -18.36 -8.32
CA GLY A 93 6.95 -19.36 -8.63
C GLY A 93 5.86 -19.46 -7.56
N ILE A 94 5.79 -18.49 -6.65
CA ILE A 94 4.80 -18.42 -5.58
C ILE A 94 3.77 -17.37 -6.00
N PRO A 95 2.52 -17.75 -6.30
CA PRO A 95 1.47 -16.78 -6.55
C PRO A 95 1.12 -16.07 -5.23
N PHE A 96 1.26 -14.75 -5.20
CA PHE A 96 0.84 -13.87 -4.10
C PHE A 96 -0.60 -13.37 -4.27
#